data_AF-A0A4U0XF59-F1
#
_entry.id   AF-A0A4U0XF59-F1
#
_cell.length_a   1.000
_cell.length_b   1.000
_cell.length_c   1.000
_cell.angle_alpha   90.00
_cell.angle_beta   90.00
_cell.angle_gamma   90.00
#
_symmetry.space_group_name_H-M   'P 1'
#
loop_
_entity.id
_entity.type
_entity.pdbx_description
1 polymer ?
#
loop_
_entity_poly.entity_id
_entity_poly.type
_entity_poly.pdbx_seq_one_letter_code
_entity_poly.pdbx_strand_id
1 'polypeptide(L)'
;MQAKVFIADRDLKGAEAFAVELNKNGRVAFASQVDVMDWEQQLSAFKHAVDEFGRIDYVYPIAGIGERAWLPNNPKAKEFVKPDLTVLDADLTGVLAVNGFVRSYGKYLPEEGITMNAVSPNVIRTNISTGAFYDSLDEQGLLTPMDGLIKAFESMLGSSDVSGEIFEVPPKGSYKIQFEMAPPVQEWHRTTDDKSYLISTSRTQLDPSFINTALGAEEMYWAKPLSPPSLQTLLDNSLTLGLYIISPALPPSRSNSSPSSPRTPSPTLNPTPDGAEELQQIGMARFITDFVSTAYLTDVYVLPAHRGGGLGKWLVACCRDVIESLPDLRRAMLMASPGAGERFYEKALGMKAIDQKDYILDDQAMSAITADAGKVTQSCA
;
A
#
# COMPACT_ATOMS: atom_id res chain seq x y z
N MET A 1 -16.27 -2.66 28.39
CA MET A 1 -15.46 -1.64 29.08
C MET A 1 -15.83 -0.30 28.47
N GLN A 2 -16.20 0.72 29.26
CA GLN A 2 -16.58 2.02 28.71
C GLN A 2 -15.30 2.83 28.43
N ALA A 3 -15.14 3.34 27.20
CA ALA A 3 -13.98 4.15 26.84
C ALA A 3 -14.00 5.46 27.65
N LYS A 4 -12.84 5.85 28.17
CA LYS A 4 -12.62 7.17 28.79
C LYS A 4 -12.03 8.09 27.74
N VAL A 5 -12.49 9.35 27.70
CA VAL A 5 -12.18 10.27 26.61
C VAL A 5 -11.62 11.57 27.18
N PHE A 6 -10.50 12.04 26.64
CA PHE A 6 -10.00 13.38 26.91
C PHE A 6 -10.20 14.25 25.66
N ILE A 7 -10.94 15.35 25.80
CA ILE A 7 -11.31 16.22 24.70
C ILE A 7 -10.40 17.46 24.74
N ALA A 8 -9.52 17.58 23.76
CA ALA A 8 -8.67 18.75 23.56
C ALA A 8 -9.26 19.60 22.43
N ASP A 9 -9.72 20.80 22.73
CA ASP A 9 -10.33 21.69 21.75
C ASP A 9 -9.99 23.15 22.03
N ARG A 10 -9.92 23.99 21.00
CA ARG A 10 -9.73 25.43 21.17
C ARG A 10 -10.98 26.08 21.78
N ASP A 11 -12.17 25.54 21.49
CA ASP A 11 -13.44 25.89 22.13
C ASP A 11 -13.65 25.07 23.41
N LEU A 12 -13.09 25.54 24.51
CA LEU A 12 -13.24 24.90 25.82
C LEU A 12 -14.71 24.72 26.22
N LYS A 13 -15.57 25.71 25.92
CA LYS A 13 -16.98 25.65 26.34
C LYS A 13 -17.71 24.53 25.60
N GLY A 14 -17.48 24.40 24.29
CA GLY A 14 -18.01 23.31 23.49
C GLY A 14 -17.54 21.95 23.99
N ALA A 15 -16.23 21.82 24.25
CA ALA A 15 -15.63 20.58 24.76
C ALA A 15 -16.17 20.19 26.15
N GLU A 16 -16.30 21.14 27.08
CA GLU A 16 -16.87 20.91 28.40
C GLU A 16 -18.35 20.52 28.33
N ALA A 17 -19.14 21.17 27.46
CA ALA A 17 -20.54 20.82 27.26
C ALA A 17 -20.70 19.38 26.76
N PHE A 18 -19.84 18.96 25.82
CA PHE A 18 -19.84 17.58 25.33
C PHE A 18 -19.35 16.57 26.39
N ALA A 19 -18.33 16.93 27.18
CA ALA A 19 -17.89 16.13 28.32
C ALA A 19 -19.00 15.92 29.35
N VAL A 20 -19.79 16.96 29.66
CA VAL A 20 -20.96 16.86 30.55
C VAL A 20 -21.98 15.86 30.00
N GLU A 21 -22.22 15.88 28.68
CA GLU A 21 -23.10 14.91 28.05
C GLU A 21 -22.61 13.47 28.18
N LEU A 22 -21.32 13.21 27.92
CA LEU A 22 -20.72 11.89 28.08
C LEU A 22 -20.74 11.41 29.53
N ASN A 23 -20.67 12.35 30.48
CA ASN A 23 -20.59 12.08 31.92
C ASN A 23 -21.95 11.78 32.59
N LYS A 24 -23.06 11.78 31.85
CA LYS A 24 -24.42 11.54 32.40
C LYS A 24 -24.54 10.25 33.24
N ASN A 25 -23.79 9.21 32.87
CA ASN A 25 -23.84 7.89 33.51
C ASN A 25 -22.54 7.50 34.23
N GLY A 26 -21.71 8.49 34.58
CA GLY A 26 -20.43 8.28 35.25
C GLY A 26 -19.33 9.14 34.61
N ARG A 27 -18.35 9.54 35.42
CA ARG A 27 -17.27 10.43 34.95
C ARG A 27 -16.29 9.66 34.06
N VAL A 28 -16.43 9.81 32.76
CA VAL A 28 -15.61 9.18 31.71
C VAL A 28 -14.93 10.17 30.77
N ALA A 29 -15.33 11.45 30.80
CA ALA A 29 -14.82 12.48 29.92
C ALA A 29 -14.27 13.70 30.68
N PHE A 30 -13.14 14.22 30.20
CA PHE A 30 -12.53 15.48 30.64
C PHE A 30 -12.24 16.34 29.41
N ALA A 31 -12.11 17.65 29.62
CA ALA A 31 -11.82 18.59 28.55
C ALA A 31 -10.69 19.55 28.94
N SER A 32 -9.95 20.05 27.96
CA SER A 32 -9.00 21.14 28.14
C SER A 32 -8.92 22.00 26.90
N GLN A 33 -8.63 23.29 27.12
CA GLN A 33 -8.42 24.21 26.02
C GLN A 33 -7.07 23.92 25.38
N VAL A 34 -7.05 23.65 24.08
CA VAL A 34 -5.82 23.37 23.34
C VAL A 34 -5.87 24.03 21.96
N ASP A 35 -4.89 24.90 21.69
CA ASP A 35 -4.47 25.22 20.33
C ASP A 35 -3.39 24.21 19.90
N VAL A 36 -3.66 23.42 18.86
CA VAL A 36 -2.71 22.41 18.34
C VAL A 36 -1.46 23.03 17.72
N MET A 37 -1.42 24.34 17.53
CA MET A 37 -0.21 25.07 17.13
C MET A 37 0.68 25.45 18.35
N ASP A 38 0.19 25.28 19.58
CA ASP A 38 0.90 25.62 20.81
C ASP A 38 1.39 24.36 21.53
N TRP A 39 2.72 24.20 21.60
CA TRP A 39 3.37 23.05 22.22
C TRP A 39 3.08 22.93 23.72
N GLU A 40 3.08 24.03 24.45
CA GLU A 40 2.89 24.01 25.90
C GLU A 40 1.44 23.64 26.26
N GLN A 41 0.48 24.10 25.46
CA GLN A 41 -0.92 23.70 25.61
C GLN A 41 -1.12 22.20 25.31
N GLN A 42 -0.51 21.68 24.24
CA GLN A 42 -0.53 20.25 23.94
C GLN A 42 0.08 19.42 25.08
N LEU A 43 1.28 19.78 25.53
CA LEU A 43 1.98 19.10 26.61
C LEU A 43 1.15 19.12 27.91
N SER A 44 0.55 20.26 28.24
CA SER A 44 -0.31 20.39 29.41
C SER A 44 -1.54 19.48 29.32
N ALA A 45 -2.16 19.38 28.14
CA ALA A 45 -3.32 18.51 27.94
C ALA A 45 -2.95 17.03 28.02
N PHE A 46 -1.83 16.60 27.43
CA PHE A 46 -1.34 15.23 27.57
C PHE A 46 -1.02 14.87 29.03
N LYS A 47 -0.38 15.78 29.78
CA LYS A 47 -0.14 15.59 31.21
C LYS A 47 -1.44 15.46 31.99
N HIS A 48 -2.39 16.35 31.76
CA HIS A 48 -3.70 16.31 32.42
C HIS A 48 -4.46 15.00 32.11
N ALA A 49 -4.44 14.53 30.86
CA ALA A 49 -5.04 13.26 30.50
C ALA A 49 -4.40 12.07 31.22
N VAL A 50 -3.07 12.06 31.35
CA VAL A 50 -2.33 11.04 32.11
C VAL A 50 -2.60 11.16 33.61
N ASP A 51 -2.71 12.36 34.17
CA ASP A 51 -3.03 12.55 35.59
C ASP A 51 -4.43 12.01 35.95
N GLU A 52 -5.41 12.21 35.05
CA GLU A 52 -6.79 11.74 35.26
C GLU A 52 -6.99 10.24 34.96
N PHE A 53 -6.29 9.70 33.96
CA PHE A 53 -6.54 8.34 33.46
C PHE A 53 -5.40 7.34 33.69
N GLY A 54 -4.21 7.81 34.05
CA GLY A 54 -2.99 7.03 34.29
C GLY A 54 -2.22 6.61 33.04
N ARG A 55 -2.88 6.55 31.88
CA ARG A 55 -2.27 6.22 30.57
C ARG A 55 -3.14 6.74 29.44
N ILE A 56 -2.58 6.75 28.24
CA ILE A 56 -3.28 7.05 26.99
C ILE A 56 -3.11 5.86 26.06
N ASP A 57 -4.21 5.29 25.60
CA ASP A 57 -4.22 4.12 24.70
C ASP A 57 -4.39 4.51 23.23
N TYR A 58 -5.12 5.60 22.97
CA TYR A 58 -5.44 6.08 21.62
C TYR A 58 -5.30 7.60 21.57
N VAL A 59 -4.72 8.10 20.50
CA VAL A 59 -4.64 9.53 20.18
C VAL A 59 -5.31 9.74 18.82
N TYR A 60 -6.28 10.64 18.76
CA TYR A 60 -6.97 11.01 17.54
C TYR A 60 -6.70 12.49 17.22
N PRO A 61 -5.62 12.80 16.48
CA PRO A 61 -5.27 14.17 16.13
C PRO A 61 -6.18 14.67 15.00
N ILE A 62 -7.40 15.05 15.35
CA ILE A 62 -8.49 15.38 14.40
C ILE A 62 -8.54 16.87 14.06
N ALA A 63 -7.98 17.73 14.91
CA ALA A 63 -8.08 19.18 14.75
C ALA A 63 -7.56 19.63 13.38
N GLY A 64 -8.27 20.57 12.77
CA GLY A 64 -7.84 21.19 11.52
C GLY A 64 -8.70 22.40 11.16
N ILE A 65 -8.22 23.20 10.21
CA ILE A 65 -8.90 24.40 9.73
C ILE A 65 -9.04 24.40 8.21
N GLY A 66 -10.10 25.02 7.71
CA GLY A 66 -10.32 25.13 6.26
C GLY A 66 -9.26 25.99 5.55
N GLU A 67 -9.16 25.80 4.24
CA GLU A 67 -8.21 26.50 3.38
C GLU A 67 -8.29 28.02 3.54
N ARG A 68 -7.11 28.66 3.59
CA ARG A 68 -6.92 30.10 3.62
C ARG A 68 -5.97 30.51 2.50
N ALA A 69 -6.10 31.74 2.01
CA ALA A 69 -5.19 32.29 1.02
C ALA A 69 -3.78 32.43 1.63
N TRP A 70 -2.90 31.46 1.37
CA TRP A 70 -1.56 31.41 1.95
C TRP A 70 -0.58 32.45 1.36
N LEU A 71 -0.74 32.80 0.08
CA LEU A 71 0.05 33.79 -0.63
C LEU A 71 -0.82 34.99 -1.03
N PRO A 72 -0.55 36.19 -0.50
CA PRO A 72 -1.24 37.40 -0.92
C PRO A 72 -1.02 37.69 -2.40
N ASN A 73 -2.07 37.61 -3.21
CA ASN A 73 -2.00 37.95 -4.64
C ASN A 73 -2.26 39.45 -4.84
N ASN A 74 -1.26 40.28 -4.52
CA ASN A 74 -1.32 41.73 -4.74
C ASN A 74 -0.20 42.17 -5.71
N PRO A 75 -0.49 42.32 -7.02
CA PRO A 75 0.51 42.73 -8.00
C PRO A 75 1.00 44.19 -7.83
N LYS A 76 0.36 44.97 -6.95
CA LYS A 76 0.78 46.33 -6.58
C LYS A 76 1.57 46.38 -5.27
N ALA A 77 1.83 45.24 -4.64
CA ALA A 77 2.63 45.17 -3.42
C ALA A 77 4.03 45.72 -3.71
N LYS A 78 4.47 46.65 -2.85
CA LYS A 78 5.81 47.26 -2.96
C LYS A 78 6.86 46.51 -2.13
N GLU A 79 6.43 45.53 -1.33
CA GLU A 79 7.25 44.76 -0.41
C GLU A 79 6.81 43.29 -0.37
N PHE A 80 7.68 42.42 0.11
CA PHE A 80 7.35 41.01 0.35
C PHE A 80 6.47 40.88 1.59
N VAL A 81 5.40 40.09 1.47
CA VAL A 81 4.50 39.79 2.59
C VAL A 81 4.75 38.36 3.04
N LYS A 82 4.86 38.15 4.37
CA LYS A 82 4.98 36.82 4.95
C LYS A 82 3.74 35.99 4.56
N PRO A 83 3.91 34.73 4.11
CA PRO A 83 2.77 33.87 3.82
C PRO A 83 1.98 33.54 5.09
N ASP A 84 0.67 33.33 4.93
CA ASP A 84 -0.17 32.76 5.98
C ASP A 84 0.02 31.24 5.98
N LEU A 85 0.78 30.75 6.97
CA LEU A 85 1.06 29.32 7.14
C LEU A 85 0.09 28.64 8.12
N THR A 86 -0.94 29.34 8.61
CA THR A 86 -1.80 28.83 9.70
C THR A 86 -2.40 27.45 9.37
N VAL A 87 -2.79 27.20 8.11
CA VAL A 87 -3.32 25.88 7.69
C VAL A 87 -2.25 24.79 7.79
N LEU A 88 -1.01 25.07 7.38
CA LEU A 88 0.10 24.11 7.50
C LEU A 88 0.52 23.92 8.97
N ASP A 89 0.49 24.99 9.77
CA ASP A 89 0.85 24.91 11.18
C ASP A 89 -0.19 24.08 11.94
N ALA A 90 -1.48 24.26 11.68
CA ALA A 90 -2.56 23.50 12.31
C ALA A 90 -2.69 22.07 11.78
N ASP A 91 -2.84 21.89 10.46
CA ASP A 91 -3.26 20.62 9.86
C ASP A 91 -2.08 19.70 9.53
N LEU A 92 -0.87 20.23 9.39
CA LEU A 92 0.33 19.44 9.09
C LEU A 92 1.22 19.30 10.32
N THR A 93 1.68 20.41 10.90
CA THR A 93 2.64 20.37 11.99
C THR A 93 1.98 20.00 13.32
N GLY A 94 0.82 20.58 13.62
CA GLY A 94 0.12 20.39 14.90
C GLY A 94 -0.47 19.00 15.08
N VAL A 95 -0.88 18.32 13.99
CA VAL A 95 -1.57 17.02 14.05
C VAL A 95 -0.85 15.89 13.31
N LEU A 96 0.28 16.17 12.67
CA LEU A 96 1.09 15.20 11.91
C LEU A 96 0.33 14.50 10.76
N ALA A 97 -0.70 15.15 10.19
CA ALA A 97 -1.68 14.52 9.32
C ALA A 97 -1.25 14.36 7.85
N VAL A 98 -0.07 13.79 7.59
CA VAL A 98 0.37 13.47 6.22
C VAL A 98 0.34 11.97 5.99
N ASN A 99 -0.35 11.56 4.92
CA ASN A 99 -0.36 10.15 4.48
C ASN A 99 1.05 9.58 4.30
N GLY A 100 2.01 10.38 3.83
CA GLY A 100 3.41 10.00 3.74
C GLY A 100 4.09 9.79 5.10
N PHE A 101 3.76 10.58 6.13
CA PHE A 101 4.25 10.37 7.49
C PHE A 101 3.67 9.07 8.06
N VAL A 102 2.37 8.83 7.89
CA VAL A 102 1.72 7.57 8.30
C VAL A 102 2.34 6.36 7.61
N ARG A 103 2.47 6.37 6.28
CA ARG A 103 3.04 5.25 5.51
C ARG A 103 4.50 4.95 5.84
N SER A 104 5.27 5.95 6.27
CA SER A 104 6.68 5.78 6.63
C SER A 104 6.84 5.36 8.09
N TYR A 105 6.42 6.20 9.03
CA TYR A 105 6.59 5.93 10.46
C TYR A 105 5.67 4.83 10.97
N GLY A 106 4.46 4.68 10.41
CA GLY A 106 3.51 3.65 10.82
C GLY A 106 4.02 2.22 10.59
N LYS A 107 4.96 2.00 9.67
CA LYS A 107 5.60 0.69 9.49
C LYS A 107 6.72 0.42 10.50
N TYR A 108 7.26 1.47 11.12
CA TYR A 108 8.35 1.40 12.09
C TYR A 108 7.85 1.30 13.54
N LEU A 109 6.82 2.08 13.89
CA LEU A 109 6.26 2.16 15.25
C LEU A 109 5.77 0.83 15.87
N PRO A 110 5.37 -0.21 15.10
CA PRO A 110 5.03 -1.51 15.69
C PRO A 110 6.18 -2.14 16.48
N GLU A 111 7.45 -1.82 16.17
CA GLU A 111 8.62 -2.26 16.98
C GLU A 111 8.57 -1.72 18.42
N GLU A 112 7.89 -0.59 18.63
CA GLU A 112 7.67 0.05 19.93
C GLU A 112 6.28 -0.26 20.52
N GLY A 113 5.50 -1.14 19.86
CA GLY A 113 4.15 -1.51 20.29
C GLY A 113 3.08 -0.45 20.01
N ILE A 114 3.33 0.45 19.04
CA ILE A 114 2.40 1.51 18.64
C ILE A 114 1.97 1.28 17.20
N THR A 115 0.67 1.38 16.92
CA THR A 115 0.15 1.43 15.55
C THR A 115 -0.23 2.86 15.18
N MET A 116 -0.05 3.22 13.90
CA MET A 116 -0.39 4.54 13.38
C MET A 116 -0.98 4.44 11.97
N ASN A 117 -2.18 4.97 11.79
CA ASN A 117 -2.95 4.94 10.55
C ASN A 117 -3.59 6.31 10.30
N ALA A 118 -4.08 6.55 9.08
CA ALA A 118 -4.90 7.72 8.76
C ALA A 118 -6.29 7.30 8.29
N VAL A 119 -7.28 8.16 8.51
CA VAL A 119 -8.61 8.04 7.91
C VAL A 119 -8.82 9.25 7.02
N SER A 120 -9.14 9.02 5.75
CA SER A 120 -9.35 10.03 4.72
C SER A 120 -10.79 10.00 4.23
N PRO A 121 -11.73 10.61 4.96
CA PRO A 121 -13.11 10.73 4.51
C PRO A 121 -13.24 11.81 3.43
N ASN A 122 -14.30 11.72 2.62
CA ASN A 122 -14.81 12.89 1.88
C ASN A 122 -15.61 13.79 2.85
N VAL A 123 -16.43 14.72 2.34
CA VAL A 123 -17.19 15.64 3.19
C VAL A 123 -18.11 14.88 4.14
N ILE A 124 -17.92 15.10 5.45
CA ILE A 124 -18.81 14.58 6.49
C ILE A 124 -19.72 15.73 6.94
N ARG A 125 -21.00 15.43 7.11
CA ARG A 125 -21.95 16.38 7.69
C ARG A 125 -21.59 16.61 9.17
N THR A 126 -21.08 17.80 9.49
CA THR A 126 -20.70 18.22 10.84
C THR A 126 -21.31 19.60 11.16
N ASN A 127 -21.03 20.16 12.33
CA ASN A 127 -21.49 21.50 12.71
C ASN A 127 -20.61 22.64 12.15
N ILE A 128 -19.66 22.34 11.26
CA ILE A 128 -18.69 23.32 10.73
C ILE A 128 -19.28 24.16 9.59
N SER A 129 -20.26 23.63 8.85
CA SER A 129 -20.90 24.32 7.73
C SER A 129 -22.43 24.34 7.86
N THR A 130 -23.09 24.95 6.89
CA THR A 130 -24.55 25.13 6.89
C THR A 130 -25.29 23.89 6.37
N GLY A 131 -26.54 23.70 6.81
CA GLY A 131 -27.42 22.64 6.28
C GLY A 131 -27.52 22.67 4.76
N ALA A 132 -27.78 23.85 4.18
CA ALA A 132 -27.88 24.04 2.73
C ALA A 132 -26.62 23.62 1.96
N PHE A 133 -25.42 23.88 2.51
CA PHE A 133 -24.17 23.41 1.91
C PHE A 133 -24.12 21.89 1.85
N TYR A 134 -24.39 21.23 2.97
CA TYR A 134 -24.38 19.77 3.02
C TYR A 134 -25.48 19.14 2.17
N ASP A 135 -26.67 19.74 2.12
CA ASP A 135 -27.78 19.25 1.30
C ASP A 135 -27.40 19.26 -0.19
N SER A 136 -26.72 20.33 -0.66
CA SER A 136 -26.23 20.41 -2.03
C SER A 136 -25.18 19.34 -2.39
N LEU A 137 -24.39 18.90 -1.41
CA LEU A 137 -23.40 17.83 -1.59
C LEU A 137 -24.06 16.46 -1.53
N ASP A 138 -25.10 16.31 -0.69
CA ASP A 138 -25.86 15.08 -0.55
C ASP A 138 -26.63 14.76 -1.84
N GLU A 139 -27.23 15.78 -2.48
CA GLU A 139 -27.87 15.67 -3.79
C GLU A 139 -26.90 15.17 -4.87
N GLN A 140 -25.63 15.57 -4.79
CA GLN A 140 -24.56 15.10 -5.67
C GLN A 140 -23.98 13.75 -5.23
N GLY A 141 -24.40 13.23 -4.08
CA GLY A 141 -23.90 11.98 -3.51
C GLY A 141 -22.44 12.08 -3.08
N LEU A 142 -22.03 13.22 -2.53
CA LEU A 142 -20.66 13.56 -2.13
C LEU A 142 -20.42 13.48 -0.61
N LEU A 143 -21.46 13.19 0.19
CA LEU A 143 -21.32 13.08 1.64
C LEU A 143 -20.90 11.69 2.08
N THR A 144 -19.87 11.61 2.92
CA THR A 144 -19.45 10.35 3.57
C THR A 144 -20.42 9.98 4.69
N PRO A 145 -21.00 8.76 4.69
CA PRO A 145 -21.84 8.28 5.78
C PRO A 145 -21.02 8.08 7.08
N MET A 146 -21.55 8.54 8.21
CA MET A 146 -20.89 8.41 9.52
C MET A 146 -20.61 6.94 9.90
N ASP A 147 -21.47 6.01 9.49
CA ASP A 147 -21.28 4.57 9.69
C ASP A 147 -19.98 4.06 9.05
N GLY A 148 -19.65 4.52 7.84
CA GLY A 148 -18.41 4.13 7.17
C GLY A 148 -17.17 4.64 7.91
N LEU A 149 -17.25 5.84 8.48
CA LEU A 149 -16.18 6.44 9.28
C LEU A 149 -15.99 5.70 10.61
N ILE A 150 -17.08 5.42 11.33
CA ILE A 150 -17.04 4.71 12.62
C ILE A 150 -16.44 3.32 12.41
N LYS A 151 -16.88 2.58 11.40
CA LYS A 151 -16.33 1.25 11.08
C LYS A 151 -14.83 1.28 10.80
N ALA A 152 -14.32 2.36 10.17
CA ALA A 152 -12.89 2.52 9.93
C ALA A 152 -12.14 2.60 11.27
N PHE A 153 -12.59 3.47 12.17
CA PHE A 153 -11.98 3.59 13.49
C PHE A 153 -12.09 2.31 14.32
N GLU A 154 -13.26 1.67 14.35
CA GLU A 154 -13.48 0.41 15.08
C GLU A 154 -12.54 -0.71 14.64
N SER A 155 -12.22 -0.78 13.34
CA SER A 155 -11.29 -1.79 12.81
C SER A 155 -9.84 -1.65 13.29
N MET A 156 -9.49 -0.47 13.81
CA MET A 156 -8.15 -0.15 14.31
C MET A 156 -8.06 -0.25 15.85
N LEU A 157 -9.18 -0.48 16.54
CA LEU A 157 -9.21 -0.56 17.99
C LEU A 157 -8.78 -1.94 18.51
N GLY A 158 -8.29 -1.96 19.75
CA GLY A 158 -8.03 -3.19 20.49
C GLY A 158 -6.76 -3.89 20.04
N SER A 159 -6.88 -5.14 19.60
CA SER A 159 -5.74 -6.00 19.22
C SER A 159 -5.39 -5.92 17.73
N SER A 160 -5.84 -4.88 17.03
CA SER A 160 -5.52 -4.66 15.61
C SER A 160 -4.03 -4.37 15.45
N ASP A 161 -3.38 -5.09 14.54
CA ASP A 161 -1.97 -4.92 14.17
C ASP A 161 -1.80 -4.06 12.91
N VAL A 162 -2.90 -3.57 12.34
CA VAL A 162 -2.88 -2.71 11.15
C VAL A 162 -2.15 -1.41 11.47
N SER A 163 -1.11 -1.10 10.70
CA SER A 163 -0.29 0.09 10.89
C SER A 163 0.34 0.54 9.57
N GLY A 164 0.48 1.85 9.38
CA GLY A 164 1.00 2.47 8.16
C GLY A 164 -0.03 2.62 7.05
N GLU A 165 -1.31 2.40 7.36
CA GLU A 165 -2.39 2.33 6.38
C GLU A 165 -3.25 3.59 6.32
N ILE A 166 -3.82 3.84 5.15
CA ILE A 166 -4.74 4.96 4.89
C ILE A 166 -6.13 4.41 4.59
N PHE A 167 -7.10 4.71 5.45
CA PHE A 167 -8.49 4.28 5.34
C PHE A 167 -9.29 5.35 4.59
N GLU A 168 -9.50 5.17 3.29
CA GLU A 168 -10.34 6.08 2.51
C GLU A 168 -11.82 5.78 2.76
N VAL A 169 -12.60 6.81 3.11
CA VAL A 169 -14.04 6.66 3.35
C VAL A 169 -14.81 7.46 2.30
N PRO A 170 -15.35 6.79 1.25
CA PRO A 170 -15.96 7.48 0.13
C PRO A 170 -17.38 7.99 0.43
N PRO A 171 -17.92 8.90 -0.40
CA PRO A 171 -19.30 9.40 -0.30
C PRO A 171 -20.42 8.36 -0.31
N LYS A 172 -20.15 7.14 -0.81
CA LYS A 172 -21.11 6.04 -0.87
C LYS A 172 -20.37 4.74 -0.64
N GLY A 173 -20.34 4.27 0.60
CA GLY A 173 -19.74 2.98 0.92
C GLY A 173 -19.16 2.90 2.33
N SER A 174 -18.55 1.75 2.61
CA SER A 174 -17.66 1.57 3.75
C SER A 174 -16.24 1.97 3.37
N TYR A 175 -15.38 2.11 4.37
CA TYR A 175 -13.97 2.45 4.15
C TYR A 175 -13.25 1.40 3.28
N LYS A 176 -12.20 1.84 2.58
CA LYS A 176 -11.23 0.98 1.90
C LYS A 176 -9.84 1.31 2.43
N ILE A 177 -9.05 0.30 2.73
CA ILE A 177 -7.64 0.49 3.04
C ILE A 177 -6.91 0.69 1.70
N GLN A 178 -6.36 1.87 1.46
CA GLN A 178 -5.51 2.10 0.30
C GLN A 178 -4.12 1.54 0.55
N PHE A 179 -3.92 0.27 0.19
CA PHE A 179 -2.84 -0.15 -0.71
C PHE A 179 -2.98 -1.64 -1.11
N GLU A 180 -3.88 -1.93 -2.05
CA GLU A 180 -3.65 -3.02 -3.01
C GLU A 180 -4.22 -2.58 -4.36
N MET A 181 -3.38 -1.96 -5.20
CA MET A 181 -3.72 -1.76 -6.61
C MET A 181 -3.67 -3.07 -7.40
N ALA A 182 -3.12 -4.14 -6.80
CA ALA A 182 -3.10 -5.45 -7.40
C ALA A 182 -4.48 -6.11 -7.21
N PRO A 183 -4.99 -6.85 -8.20
CA PRO A 183 -6.17 -7.68 -8.04
C PRO A 183 -5.97 -8.65 -6.86
N PRO A 184 -7.07 -9.16 -6.26
CA PRO A 184 -6.99 -10.12 -5.17
C PRO A 184 -5.99 -11.23 -5.49
N VAL A 185 -5.29 -11.72 -4.47
CA VAL A 185 -4.34 -12.84 -4.62
C VAL A 185 -5.05 -14.01 -5.31
N GLN A 186 -4.46 -14.48 -6.40
CA GLN A 186 -4.93 -15.62 -7.17
C GLN A 186 -3.95 -16.77 -6.95
N GLU A 187 -4.51 -17.95 -6.67
CA GLU A 187 -3.74 -19.16 -6.42
C GLU A 187 -4.25 -20.30 -7.28
N TRP A 188 -3.30 -21.04 -7.86
CA TRP A 188 -3.58 -22.24 -8.63
C TRP A 188 -2.79 -23.40 -8.06
N HIS A 189 -3.48 -24.51 -7.84
CA HIS A 189 -2.87 -25.72 -7.29
C HIS A 189 -2.82 -26.80 -8.37
N ARG A 190 -1.73 -27.56 -8.38
CA ARG A 190 -1.59 -28.72 -9.24
C ARG A 190 -0.89 -29.84 -8.51
N THR A 191 -1.48 -31.03 -8.56
CA THR A 191 -0.89 -32.24 -7.99
C THR A 191 -0.56 -33.22 -9.11
N THR A 192 0.59 -33.85 -8.98
CA THR A 192 1.05 -35.02 -9.72
C THR A 192 1.21 -36.17 -8.74
N ASP A 193 1.38 -37.40 -9.22
CA ASP A 193 1.43 -38.59 -8.36
C ASP A 193 2.44 -38.47 -7.19
N ASP A 194 3.52 -37.70 -7.37
CA ASP A 194 4.61 -37.58 -6.38
C ASP A 194 4.79 -36.17 -5.78
N LYS A 195 4.12 -35.14 -6.31
CA LYS A 195 4.41 -33.73 -5.98
C LYS A 195 3.19 -32.83 -6.08
N SER A 196 3.10 -31.87 -5.18
CA SER A 196 2.13 -30.76 -5.19
C SER A 196 2.83 -29.44 -5.51
N TYR A 197 2.15 -28.60 -6.29
CA TYR A 197 2.64 -27.31 -6.74
C TYR A 197 1.60 -26.23 -6.50
N LEU A 198 2.10 -25.02 -6.22
CA LEU A 198 1.31 -23.79 -6.08
C LEU A 198 1.85 -22.75 -7.07
N ILE A 199 0.97 -22.04 -7.75
CA ILE A 199 1.28 -20.73 -8.33
C ILE A 199 0.48 -19.69 -7.56
N SER A 200 1.12 -18.61 -7.15
CA SER A 200 0.47 -17.52 -6.41
C SER A 200 0.92 -16.15 -6.91
N THR A 201 0.01 -15.18 -6.94
CA THR A 201 0.32 -13.75 -7.14
C THR A 201 0.66 -13.03 -5.83
N SER A 202 0.71 -13.74 -4.70
CA SER A 202 1.00 -13.14 -3.39
C SER A 202 2.42 -12.56 -3.35
N ARG A 203 2.52 -11.26 -3.11
CA ARG A 203 3.80 -10.55 -2.98
C ARG A 203 4.61 -11.00 -1.77
N THR A 204 3.94 -11.43 -0.70
CA THR A 204 4.59 -11.83 0.55
C THR A 204 5.20 -13.23 0.49
N GLN A 205 4.81 -14.05 -0.49
CA GLN A 205 5.37 -15.39 -0.71
C GLN A 205 6.61 -15.39 -1.62
N LEU A 206 6.88 -14.29 -2.33
CA LEU A 206 8.01 -14.21 -3.26
C LEU A 206 9.34 -14.29 -2.50
N ASP A 207 10.28 -15.08 -3.03
CA ASP A 207 11.67 -15.13 -2.57
C ASP A 207 12.53 -14.20 -3.45
N PRO A 208 12.97 -13.02 -2.93
CA PRO A 208 13.78 -12.10 -3.70
C PRO A 208 15.14 -12.69 -4.11
N SER A 209 15.72 -13.57 -3.29
CA SER A 209 17.01 -14.21 -3.58
C SER A 209 16.87 -15.16 -4.78
N PHE A 210 15.81 -15.97 -4.80
CA PHE A 210 15.47 -16.82 -5.95
C PHE A 210 15.29 -15.98 -7.21
N ILE A 211 14.47 -14.92 -7.14
CA ILE A 211 14.15 -14.07 -8.30
C ILE A 211 15.42 -13.42 -8.85
N ASN A 212 16.28 -12.88 -7.99
CA ASN A 212 17.52 -12.23 -8.42
C ASN A 212 18.50 -13.23 -9.06
N THR A 213 18.55 -14.45 -8.54
CA THR A 213 19.33 -15.54 -9.11
C THR A 213 18.78 -15.95 -10.48
N ALA A 214 17.46 -16.06 -10.61
CA ALA A 214 16.80 -16.38 -11.87
C ALA A 214 17.07 -15.32 -12.95
N LEU A 215 17.05 -14.02 -12.60
CA LEU A 215 17.42 -12.92 -13.50
C LEU A 215 18.88 -12.98 -13.99
N GLY A 216 19.75 -13.73 -13.30
CA GLY A 216 21.13 -13.98 -13.72
C GLY A 216 21.36 -15.31 -14.44
N ALA A 217 20.31 -16.10 -14.67
CA ALA A 217 20.42 -17.35 -15.41
C ALA A 217 20.76 -17.10 -16.89
N GLU A 218 21.55 -17.99 -17.49
CA GLU A 218 21.96 -17.87 -18.90
C GLU A 218 20.76 -17.79 -19.86
N GLU A 219 19.67 -18.49 -19.53
CA GLU A 219 18.45 -18.49 -20.35
C GLU A 219 17.67 -17.17 -20.26
N MET A 220 17.92 -16.34 -19.25
CA MET A 220 17.39 -14.99 -19.09
C MET A 220 18.34 -13.97 -19.72
N TYR A 221 18.75 -14.21 -20.98
CA TYR A 221 19.82 -13.47 -21.67
C TYR A 221 19.63 -11.94 -21.77
N TRP A 222 18.40 -11.45 -21.56
CA TRP A 222 18.05 -10.03 -21.58
C TRP A 222 18.12 -9.35 -20.20
N ALA A 223 18.27 -10.12 -19.13
CA ALA A 223 18.28 -9.65 -17.75
C ALA A 223 19.64 -9.84 -17.08
N LYS A 224 19.82 -9.20 -15.92
CA LYS A 224 20.98 -9.36 -15.04
C LYS A 224 20.51 -9.25 -13.59
N PRO A 225 21.25 -9.84 -12.62
CA PRO A 225 20.98 -9.61 -11.21
C PRO A 225 21.05 -8.13 -10.87
N LEU A 226 20.18 -7.71 -9.96
CA LEU A 226 20.01 -6.34 -9.51
C LEU A 226 20.57 -6.15 -8.09
N SER A 227 20.85 -4.90 -7.74
CA SER A 227 21.09 -4.52 -6.34
C SER A 227 19.82 -4.74 -5.50
N PRO A 228 19.91 -5.02 -4.19
CA PRO A 228 18.73 -5.24 -3.36
C PRO A 228 17.68 -4.10 -3.44
N PRO A 229 18.04 -2.81 -3.40
CA PRO A 229 17.06 -1.72 -3.57
C PRO A 229 16.40 -1.71 -4.95
N SER A 230 17.16 -1.98 -6.01
CA SER A 230 16.60 -2.05 -7.37
C SER A 230 15.69 -3.25 -7.58
N LEU A 231 16.03 -4.39 -6.97
CA LEU A 231 15.18 -5.59 -6.99
C LEU A 231 13.86 -5.33 -6.25
N GLN A 232 13.93 -4.71 -5.08
CA GLN A 232 12.72 -4.34 -4.34
C GLN A 232 11.84 -3.41 -5.18
N THR A 233 12.43 -2.38 -5.77
CA THR A 233 11.72 -1.46 -6.68
C THR A 233 11.05 -2.22 -7.85
N LEU A 234 11.75 -3.20 -8.44
CA LEU A 234 11.20 -4.03 -9.51
C LEU A 234 9.98 -4.82 -9.05
N LEU A 235 10.05 -5.45 -7.88
CA LEU A 235 8.96 -6.26 -7.32
C LEU A 235 7.75 -5.40 -6.93
N ASP A 236 7.99 -4.23 -6.32
CA ASP A 236 6.92 -3.32 -5.86
C ASP A 236 6.08 -2.79 -7.02
N ASN A 237 6.72 -2.56 -8.18
CA ASN A 237 6.11 -1.96 -9.37
C ASN A 237 5.71 -3.00 -10.44
N SER A 238 5.75 -4.29 -10.11
CA SER A 238 5.35 -5.37 -11.02
C SER A 238 4.28 -6.26 -10.39
N LEU A 239 3.58 -7.01 -11.22
CA LEU A 239 2.84 -8.19 -10.80
C LEU A 239 3.72 -9.41 -11.06
N THR A 240 4.10 -10.14 -10.02
CA THR A 240 4.94 -11.34 -10.13
C THR A 240 4.18 -12.55 -9.60
N LEU A 241 4.08 -13.58 -10.42
CA LEU A 241 3.59 -14.89 -10.05
C LEU A 241 4.79 -15.72 -9.60
N GLY A 242 4.75 -16.26 -8.38
CA GLY A 242 5.68 -17.28 -7.93
C GLY A 242 5.14 -18.67 -8.24
N LEU A 243 6.02 -19.59 -8.67
CA LEU A 243 5.74 -21.02 -8.82
C LEU A 243 6.51 -21.77 -7.74
N TYR A 244 5.81 -22.56 -6.94
CA TYR A 244 6.34 -23.24 -5.77
C TYR A 244 6.11 -24.75 -5.85
N ILE A 245 7.02 -25.53 -5.28
CA ILE A 245 6.74 -26.89 -4.84
C ILE A 245 6.33 -26.85 -3.36
N ILE A 246 5.31 -27.62 -3.03
CA ILE A 246 4.79 -27.74 -1.66
C ILE A 246 5.40 -28.99 -1.04
N SER A 247 6.16 -28.82 0.04
CA SER A 247 6.72 -29.93 0.80
C SER A 247 5.96 -30.13 2.12
N PRO A 248 5.68 -31.38 2.52
CA PRO A 248 5.11 -31.62 3.84
C PRO A 248 6.10 -31.16 4.92
N ALA A 249 5.60 -30.38 5.88
CA ALA A 249 6.40 -29.89 7.01
C ALA A 249 7.07 -31.08 7.71
N LEU A 250 8.41 -31.12 7.72
CA LEU A 250 9.12 -32.12 8.51
C LEU A 250 8.88 -31.82 10.01
N PRO A 251 8.49 -32.82 10.83
CA PRO A 251 8.42 -32.62 12.27
C PRO A 251 9.82 -32.24 12.79
N PRO A 252 9.91 -31.36 13.80
CA PRO A 252 11.20 -30.91 14.30
C PRO A 252 12.05 -32.12 14.71
N SER A 253 13.27 -32.18 14.15
CA SER A 253 14.28 -33.18 14.47
C SER A 253 14.50 -33.21 15.99
N ARG A 254 14.06 -34.28 16.66
CA ARG A 254 14.44 -34.54 18.05
C ARG A 254 15.92 -34.90 18.07
N SER A 255 16.78 -33.91 18.21
CA SER A 255 18.18 -34.17 18.54
C SER A 255 18.24 -34.82 19.93
N ASN A 256 18.69 -36.08 19.97
CA ASN A 256 19.06 -36.73 21.23
C ASN A 256 20.33 -36.04 21.75
N SER A 257 20.18 -35.05 22.63
CA SER A 257 21.30 -34.48 23.36
C SER A 257 21.49 -35.22 24.69
N SER A 258 22.66 -35.83 24.86
CA SER A 258 23.20 -36.22 26.17
C SER A 258 23.49 -34.98 27.01
N PRO A 259 23.43 -35.05 28.36
CA PRO A 259 23.48 -33.86 29.20
C PRO A 259 24.93 -33.50 29.53
N SER A 260 25.39 -32.31 29.12
CA SER A 260 26.40 -31.58 29.89
C SER A 260 26.58 -30.12 29.45
N SER A 261 26.51 -29.26 30.47
CA SER A 261 27.04 -27.89 30.61
C SER A 261 26.05 -26.71 30.50
N PRO A 262 26.06 -25.79 31.49
CA PRO A 262 25.17 -24.63 31.51
C PRO A 262 25.74 -23.53 30.60
N ARG A 263 24.92 -23.05 29.66
CA ARG A 263 25.20 -21.81 28.92
C ARG A 263 23.92 -20.98 28.79
N THR A 264 24.13 -19.68 28.93
CA THR A 264 23.26 -18.49 28.89
C THR A 264 22.00 -18.57 28.03
N PRO A 265 20.92 -17.83 28.39
CA PRO A 265 19.66 -17.86 27.65
C PRO A 265 19.84 -17.21 26.26
N SER A 266 19.71 -18.02 25.22
CA SER A 266 19.49 -17.55 23.84
C SER A 266 18.08 -16.98 23.69
N PRO A 267 17.84 -16.06 22.74
CA PRO A 267 16.52 -15.46 22.54
C PRO A 267 15.53 -16.55 22.13
N THR A 268 14.36 -16.54 22.76
CA THR A 268 13.22 -17.41 22.47
C THR A 268 12.80 -17.24 21.01
N LEU A 269 13.17 -18.19 20.16
CA LEU A 269 12.48 -18.42 18.89
C LEU A 269 11.07 -18.92 19.24
N ASN A 270 10.06 -18.15 18.86
CA ASN A 270 8.67 -18.60 18.93
C ASN A 270 8.53 -19.92 18.13
N PRO A 271 7.83 -20.94 18.65
CA PRO A 271 7.55 -22.13 17.87
C PRO A 271 6.68 -21.75 16.66
N THR A 272 7.17 -22.05 15.46
CA THR A 272 6.35 -22.09 14.24
C THR A 272 5.17 -23.05 14.46
N PRO A 273 3.95 -22.72 14.01
CA PRO A 273 2.80 -23.60 14.15
C PRO A 273 3.11 -24.99 13.56
N ASP A 274 2.86 -26.04 14.33
CA ASP A 274 2.98 -27.42 13.88
C ASP A 274 2.10 -27.62 12.63
N GLY A 275 2.73 -27.89 11.47
CA GLY A 275 2.05 -28.30 10.24
C GLY A 275 1.96 -27.28 9.10
N ALA A 276 2.67 -26.15 9.15
CA ALA A 276 2.73 -25.22 8.01
C ALA A 276 3.49 -25.83 6.82
N GLU A 277 2.83 -25.99 5.67
CA GLU A 277 3.45 -26.48 4.43
C GLU A 277 4.64 -25.59 4.03
N GLU A 278 5.77 -26.21 3.67
CA GLU A 278 6.97 -25.48 3.25
C GLU A 278 6.90 -25.21 1.75
N LEU A 279 6.86 -23.93 1.37
CA LEU A 279 6.88 -23.50 -0.02
C LEU A 279 8.31 -23.22 -0.46
N GLN A 280 8.78 -23.95 -1.46
CA GLN A 280 10.05 -23.65 -2.12
C GLN A 280 9.77 -23.06 -3.51
N GLN A 281 10.22 -21.83 -3.76
CA GLN A 281 10.07 -21.21 -5.08
C GLN A 281 10.99 -21.88 -6.10
N ILE A 282 10.41 -22.31 -7.22
CA ILE A 282 11.08 -23.01 -8.33
C ILE A 282 10.84 -22.36 -9.69
N GLY A 283 10.05 -21.29 -9.75
CA GLY A 283 9.81 -20.52 -10.96
C GLY A 283 9.13 -19.18 -10.69
N MET A 284 9.02 -18.37 -11.74
CA MET A 284 8.31 -17.09 -11.71
C MET A 284 7.80 -16.69 -13.09
N ALA A 285 6.75 -15.86 -13.10
CA ALA A 285 6.37 -15.05 -14.25
C ALA A 285 6.12 -13.61 -13.82
N ARG A 286 6.54 -12.61 -14.61
CA ARG A 286 6.40 -11.19 -14.24
C ARG A 286 5.73 -10.37 -15.33
N PHE A 287 4.75 -9.59 -14.91
CA PHE A 287 4.10 -8.54 -15.68
C PHE A 287 4.54 -7.15 -15.22
N ILE A 288 4.80 -6.28 -16.17
CA ILE A 288 4.73 -4.82 -15.95
C ILE A 288 3.33 -4.40 -16.36
N THR A 289 2.56 -3.86 -15.41
CA THR A 289 1.15 -3.55 -15.62
C THR A 289 0.66 -2.46 -14.68
N ASP A 290 -0.32 -1.69 -15.14
CA ASP A 290 -1.14 -0.77 -14.34
C ASP A 290 -2.51 -1.40 -13.98
N PHE A 291 -2.69 -2.69 -14.27
CA PHE A 291 -3.90 -3.49 -14.07
C PHE A 291 -5.14 -3.05 -14.86
N VAL A 292 -5.01 -2.04 -15.73
CA VAL A 292 -6.18 -1.43 -16.40
C VAL A 292 -5.93 -1.24 -17.90
N SER A 293 -4.78 -0.73 -18.31
CA SER A 293 -4.55 -0.38 -19.72
C SER A 293 -3.65 -1.38 -20.44
N THR A 294 -2.59 -1.88 -19.78
CA THR A 294 -1.62 -2.75 -20.41
C THR A 294 -0.99 -3.78 -19.48
N ALA A 295 -0.65 -4.95 -20.02
CA ALA A 295 0.10 -5.99 -19.33
C ALA A 295 1.26 -6.50 -20.21
N TYR A 296 2.49 -6.17 -19.85
CA TYR A 296 3.67 -6.66 -20.55
C TYR A 296 4.29 -7.85 -19.80
N LEU A 297 4.11 -9.06 -20.32
CA LEU A 297 4.75 -10.27 -19.81
C LEU A 297 6.22 -10.28 -20.25
N THR A 298 7.11 -10.11 -19.30
CA THR A 298 8.54 -9.93 -19.59
C THR A 298 9.39 -11.11 -19.15
N ASP A 299 9.27 -11.55 -17.90
CA ASP A 299 10.16 -12.56 -17.33
C ASP A 299 9.37 -13.83 -17.07
N VAL A 300 9.74 -14.94 -17.68
CA VAL A 300 9.13 -16.26 -17.44
C VAL A 300 10.25 -17.27 -17.26
N TYR A 301 10.35 -17.84 -16.07
CA TYR A 301 11.44 -18.71 -15.68
C TYR A 301 10.95 -19.88 -14.84
N VAL A 302 11.51 -21.07 -15.10
CA VAL A 302 11.37 -22.26 -14.27
C VAL A 302 12.76 -22.87 -14.12
N LEU A 303 13.14 -23.27 -12.91
CA LEU A 303 14.41 -23.94 -12.65
C LEU A 303 14.63 -25.12 -13.59
N PRO A 304 15.83 -25.29 -14.19
CA PRO A 304 16.12 -26.38 -15.12
C PRO A 304 15.74 -27.77 -14.60
N ALA A 305 15.98 -28.05 -13.31
CA ALA A 305 15.66 -29.33 -12.66
C ALA A 305 14.15 -29.66 -12.61
N HIS A 306 13.28 -28.67 -12.82
CA HIS A 306 11.82 -28.82 -12.78
C HIS A 306 11.17 -28.65 -14.16
N ARG A 307 11.96 -28.56 -15.24
CA ARG A 307 11.45 -28.46 -16.62
C ARG A 307 11.02 -29.85 -17.15
N GLY A 308 10.34 -29.87 -18.30
CA GLY A 308 9.87 -31.12 -18.94
C GLY A 308 8.52 -31.64 -18.42
N GLY A 309 8.14 -31.34 -17.18
CA GLY A 309 6.84 -31.74 -16.59
C GLY A 309 5.64 -30.87 -16.96
N GLY A 310 5.79 -29.94 -17.90
CA GLY A 310 4.73 -29.02 -18.33
C GLY A 310 4.41 -27.87 -17.36
N LEU A 311 5.21 -27.65 -16.32
CA LEU A 311 5.03 -26.55 -15.36
C LEU A 311 5.09 -25.17 -16.03
N GLY A 312 6.02 -24.95 -16.97
CA GLY A 312 6.07 -23.67 -17.69
C GLY A 312 4.81 -23.39 -18.52
N LYS A 313 4.19 -24.42 -19.10
CA LYS A 313 2.91 -24.27 -19.81
C LYS A 313 1.78 -23.92 -18.85
N TRP A 314 1.77 -24.54 -17.68
CA TRP A 314 0.79 -24.26 -16.63
C TRP A 314 0.96 -22.83 -16.08
N LEU A 315 2.19 -22.40 -15.83
CA LEU A 315 2.50 -21.04 -15.40
C LEU A 315 1.99 -19.98 -16.39
N VAL A 316 2.20 -20.20 -17.68
CA VAL A 316 1.69 -19.29 -18.73
C VAL A 316 0.17 -19.35 -18.86
N ALA A 317 -0.46 -20.50 -18.57
CA ALA A 317 -1.93 -20.56 -18.50
C ALA A 317 -2.46 -19.73 -17.32
N CYS A 318 -1.84 -19.78 -16.14
CA CYS A 318 -2.22 -18.89 -15.03
C CYS A 318 -1.99 -17.41 -15.37
N CYS A 319 -0.95 -17.09 -16.14
CA CYS A 319 -0.76 -15.73 -16.68
C CYS A 319 -1.93 -15.29 -17.60
N ARG A 320 -2.53 -16.21 -18.36
CA ARG A 320 -3.74 -15.93 -19.14
C ARG A 320 -4.91 -15.63 -18.22
N ASP A 321 -5.14 -16.47 -17.20
CA ASP A 321 -6.24 -16.27 -16.24
C ASP A 321 -6.14 -14.88 -15.58
N VAL A 322 -4.93 -14.45 -15.22
CA VAL A 322 -4.67 -13.09 -14.72
C VAL A 322 -5.11 -12.03 -15.72
N ILE A 323 -4.65 -12.11 -16.98
CA ILE A 323 -4.99 -11.15 -18.04
C ILE A 323 -6.51 -11.10 -18.27
N GLU A 324 -7.17 -12.26 -18.33
CA GLU A 324 -8.62 -12.38 -18.57
C GLU A 324 -9.45 -11.90 -17.37
N SER A 325 -8.88 -11.91 -16.16
CA SER A 325 -9.54 -11.36 -14.97
C SER A 325 -9.58 -9.83 -14.92
N LEU A 326 -8.84 -9.15 -15.82
CA LEU A 326 -8.78 -7.68 -15.88
C LEU A 326 -9.76 -7.15 -16.95
N PRO A 327 -10.93 -6.60 -16.55
CA PRO A 327 -12.04 -6.34 -17.47
C PRO A 327 -11.77 -5.22 -18.49
N ASP A 328 -10.97 -4.22 -18.10
CA ASP A 328 -10.70 -3.05 -18.93
C ASP A 328 -9.37 -3.14 -19.69
N LEU A 329 -8.65 -4.27 -19.56
CA LEU A 329 -7.32 -4.45 -20.13
C LEU A 329 -7.36 -4.35 -21.65
N ARG A 330 -6.71 -3.32 -22.19
CA ARG A 330 -6.75 -3.03 -23.64
C ARG A 330 -5.72 -3.84 -24.42
N ARG A 331 -4.57 -4.14 -23.81
CA ARG A 331 -3.46 -4.80 -24.52
C ARG A 331 -2.56 -5.61 -23.59
N ALA A 332 -2.32 -6.86 -23.96
CA ALA A 332 -1.24 -7.66 -23.42
C ALA A 332 -0.11 -7.81 -24.46
N MET A 333 1.15 -7.79 -24.02
CA MET A 333 2.33 -7.81 -24.88
C MET A 333 3.41 -8.71 -24.29
N LEU A 334 4.30 -9.22 -25.12
CA LEU A 334 5.52 -9.93 -24.71
C LEU A 334 6.57 -9.89 -25.82
N MET A 335 7.82 -10.18 -25.46
CA MET A 335 8.87 -10.52 -26.43
C MET A 335 9.12 -12.02 -26.39
N ALA A 336 9.20 -12.66 -27.56
CA ALA A 336 9.47 -14.07 -27.69
C ALA A 336 10.57 -14.32 -28.72
N SER A 337 11.38 -15.36 -28.49
CA SER A 337 12.34 -15.81 -29.49
C SER A 337 11.59 -16.34 -30.73
N PRO A 338 12.07 -16.03 -31.95
CA PRO A 338 11.45 -16.49 -33.18
C PRO A 338 11.24 -18.01 -33.24
N GLY A 339 10.17 -18.44 -33.90
CA GLY A 339 9.90 -19.86 -34.13
C GLY A 339 9.27 -20.58 -32.95
N ALA A 340 10.07 -21.16 -32.06
CA ALA A 340 9.53 -22.00 -30.97
C ALA A 340 8.78 -21.18 -29.91
N GLY A 341 9.35 -20.03 -29.50
CA GLY A 341 8.73 -19.13 -28.53
C GLY A 341 7.44 -18.50 -29.07
N GLU A 342 7.49 -17.99 -30.30
CA GLU A 342 6.34 -17.44 -31.01
C GLU A 342 5.15 -18.41 -31.06
N ARG A 343 5.35 -19.62 -31.60
CA ARG A 343 4.30 -20.66 -31.67
C ARG A 343 3.77 -21.06 -30.30
N PHE A 344 4.64 -21.05 -29.30
CA PHE A 344 4.24 -21.37 -27.93
C PHE A 344 3.27 -20.31 -27.38
N TYR A 345 3.62 -19.03 -27.45
CA TYR A 345 2.79 -17.95 -26.93
C TYR A 345 1.54 -17.66 -27.78
N GLU A 346 1.59 -17.90 -29.09
CA GLU A 346 0.39 -17.89 -29.95
C GLU A 346 -0.62 -18.91 -29.44
N LYS A 347 -0.20 -20.16 -29.21
CA LYS A 347 -1.09 -21.21 -28.70
C LYS A 347 -1.51 -20.99 -27.24
N ALA A 348 -0.57 -20.59 -26.39
CA ALA A 348 -0.76 -20.53 -24.94
C ALA A 348 -1.46 -19.25 -24.46
N LEU A 349 -1.36 -18.13 -25.20
CA LEU A 349 -1.94 -16.84 -24.83
C LEU A 349 -2.79 -16.19 -25.95
N GLY A 350 -2.81 -16.75 -27.17
CA GLY A 350 -3.51 -16.13 -28.31
C GLY A 350 -2.75 -14.94 -28.91
N MET A 351 -1.47 -14.80 -28.59
CA MET A 351 -0.63 -13.69 -29.06
C MET A 351 -0.39 -13.77 -30.57
N LYS A 352 -0.30 -12.60 -31.20
CA LYS A 352 0.02 -12.49 -32.63
C LYS A 352 1.27 -11.66 -32.79
N ALA A 353 2.14 -12.06 -33.70
CA ALA A 353 3.27 -11.23 -34.11
C ALA A 353 2.74 -9.93 -34.73
N ILE A 354 3.30 -8.80 -34.32
CA ILE A 354 3.02 -7.50 -34.91
C ILE A 354 4.01 -7.31 -36.05
N ASP A 355 3.54 -6.95 -37.26
CA ASP A 355 4.42 -6.69 -38.40
C ASP A 355 5.19 -5.38 -38.15
N GLN A 356 6.47 -5.35 -38.49
CA GLN A 356 7.35 -4.20 -38.27
C GLN A 356 6.87 -2.95 -39.04
N LYS A 357 6.09 -3.15 -40.10
CA LYS A 357 5.44 -2.07 -40.88
C LYS A 357 4.33 -1.34 -40.13
N ASP A 358 3.76 -1.94 -39.09
CA ASP A 358 2.73 -1.30 -38.26
C ASP A 358 3.32 -0.25 -37.28
N TYR A 359 4.65 -0.11 -37.24
CA TYR A 359 5.39 0.77 -36.32
C TYR A 359 6.16 1.92 -36.98
N ILE A 360 6.31 1.94 -38.31
CA ILE A 360 7.04 3.04 -38.95
C ILE A 360 6.10 4.24 -39.03
N LEU A 361 6.20 5.14 -38.03
CA LEU A 361 6.05 6.56 -38.30
C LEU A 361 6.96 6.85 -39.48
N ASP A 362 6.39 7.22 -40.64
CA ASP A 362 7.09 7.59 -41.86
C ASP A 362 8.42 8.30 -41.52
N ASP A 363 9.53 7.93 -42.17
CA ASP A 363 10.84 8.53 -41.92
C ASP A 363 10.78 10.08 -42.00
N GLN A 364 9.78 10.64 -42.72
CA GLN A 364 9.44 12.06 -42.71
C GLN A 364 9.01 12.61 -41.34
N ALA A 365 8.25 11.85 -40.54
CA ALA A 365 7.79 12.24 -39.21
C ALA A 365 8.93 12.24 -38.17
N MET A 366 9.86 11.30 -38.26
CA MET A 366 11.05 11.26 -37.39
C MET A 366 12.06 12.38 -37.73
N SER A 367 12.19 12.73 -39.01
CA SER A 367 12.98 13.90 -39.44
C SER A 367 12.35 15.23 -39.00
N ALA A 368 11.03 15.32 -38.92
CA ALA A 368 10.34 16.53 -38.43
C ALA A 368 10.55 16.74 -36.93
N ILE A 369 10.51 15.67 -36.13
CA ILE A 369 10.72 15.73 -34.66
C ILE A 369 12.16 16.13 -34.31
N THR A 370 13.15 15.64 -35.06
CA THR A 370 14.56 16.00 -34.85
C THR A 370 14.91 17.39 -35.37
N ALA A 371 14.25 17.89 -36.41
CA ALA A 371 14.44 19.24 -36.91
C ALA A 371 13.83 20.32 -35.99
N ASP A 372 12.74 20.02 -35.27
CA ASP A 372 12.06 20.99 -34.40
C ASP A 372 12.74 21.13 -33.02
N ALA A 373 13.38 20.06 -32.53
CA ALA A 373 14.22 20.11 -31.31
C ALA A 373 15.43 21.07 -31.46
N GLY A 374 15.91 21.31 -32.68
CA GLY A 374 16.97 22.27 -32.99
C GLY A 374 16.51 23.74 -33.02
N LYS A 375 15.20 24.03 -33.02
CA LYS A 375 14.66 25.40 -33.04
C LYS A 375 14.19 25.91 -31.68
N VAL A 376 13.93 25.02 -30.72
CA VAL A 376 13.43 25.40 -29.37
C VAL A 376 14.57 25.92 -28.45
N THR A 377 15.84 25.75 -28.81
CA THR A 377 16.98 26.28 -28.04
C THR A 377 17.39 27.70 -28.41
N GLN A 378 16.64 28.41 -29.27
CA GLN A 378 16.99 29.78 -29.69
C GLN A 378 15.94 30.86 -29.40
N SER A 379 14.94 30.60 -28.54
CA SER A 379 13.99 31.65 -28.08
C SER A 379 13.85 31.76 -26.56
N CYS A 380 14.80 31.23 -25.79
CA CYS A 380 14.98 31.57 -24.38
C CYS A 380 16.44 31.92 -24.13
N ALA A 381 16.81 33.13 -24.54
CA ALA A 381 18.00 33.86 -24.08
C ALA A 381 17.55 35.29 -23.72
#